data_AF-A0A2D4HKW1-F1
#
_entry.id   AF-A0A2D4HKW1-F1
#
_cell.length_a   1.000
_cell.length_b   1.000
_cell.length_c   1.000
_cell.angle_alpha   90.00
_cell.angle_beta   90.00
_cell.angle_gamma   90.00
#
_symmetry.space_group_name_H-M   'P 1'
#
loop_
_entity.id
_entity.type
_entity.pdbx_description
1 polymer ?
#
loop_
_entity_poly.entity_id
_entity_poly.type
_entity_poly.pdbx_seq_one_letter_code
_entity_poly.pdbx_strand_id
1 'polypeptide(L)'
;MLRTRSLSLEMTPEGKMQHNSYYQECLFYLHNYGTNLAIISFYLRHDCMREALLHLLNKESPPDVFIEGIFIPSYKSGKLHTLENLLETIDPGLESWGVYLIAACKHLQKKNYYHILYELQQFMKDQVRAAMTCIRFFTEKAKSYTELKERQKWLLKVKDHLKVYLQEVSRSSGRKKVACSFRKKMSAPDVSRHINTVELQMEVTKFLHRCEKSGSLSVGDLPVPTLFGNNQMKIEVACKVMLEGKNIEEGFGIAFRILQDFQLDVAAIYNKVARQLVKQQNYSEIRQLIKCIKESGAADKNDGDNVILSCLEEFDSIPAEELDNLIQDMDNDENKIQAYLKCHKLRSAYLISVKQENVRAVQLVQHIRQMAEDGGDDVVQAICTQWLSVHHTKPRSWLTQNSKK
;
A
#
# COMPACT_ATOMS: atom_id res chain seq x y z
N MET A 1 -64.14 -14.38 27.33
CA MET A 1 -64.14 -13.64 26.05
C MET A 1 -62.93 -12.71 26.00
N LEU A 2 -61.83 -13.16 25.41
CA LEU A 2 -60.63 -12.35 25.21
C LEU A 2 -60.58 -11.95 23.74
N ARG A 3 -60.90 -10.69 23.46
CA ARG A 3 -60.69 -10.08 22.14
C ARG A 3 -59.20 -10.01 21.88
N THR A 4 -58.67 -10.97 21.12
CA THR A 4 -57.43 -10.80 20.37
C THR A 4 -57.68 -9.70 19.34
N ARG A 5 -57.24 -8.48 19.63
CA ARG A 5 -57.02 -7.47 18.60
C ARG A 5 -55.90 -7.99 17.71
N SER A 6 -56.28 -8.75 16.69
CA SER A 6 -55.41 -9.08 15.58
C SER A 6 -54.88 -7.76 15.01
N LEU A 7 -53.56 -7.57 15.12
CA LEU A 7 -52.82 -6.53 14.42
C LEU A 7 -52.77 -6.89 12.93
N SER A 8 -53.95 -6.94 12.29
CA SER A 8 -54.10 -6.70 10.86
C SER A 8 -53.93 -5.18 10.68
N LEU A 9 -52.68 -4.73 10.79
CA LEU A 9 -52.29 -3.42 10.30
C LEU A 9 -52.52 -3.45 8.79
N GLU A 10 -53.36 -2.55 8.32
CA GLU A 10 -53.77 -2.37 6.94
C GLU A 10 -52.56 -2.16 6.03
N MET A 11 -51.92 -3.25 5.59
CA MET A 11 -51.16 -3.27 4.34
C MET A 11 -52.18 -3.50 3.24
N THR A 12 -52.82 -2.43 2.78
CA THR A 12 -53.63 -2.43 1.56
C THR A 12 -52.68 -2.67 0.37
N PRO A 13 -52.75 -3.83 -0.31
CA PRO A 13 -51.93 -4.09 -1.50
C PRO A 13 -52.43 -3.21 -2.63
N GLU A 14 -51.54 -2.59 -3.42
CA GLU A 14 -51.98 -1.74 -4.53
C GLU A 14 -52.71 -2.55 -5.62
N GLY A 15 -53.71 -1.91 -6.23
CA GLY A 15 -54.85 -2.55 -6.87
C GLY A 15 -54.52 -3.39 -8.09
N LYS A 16 -54.81 -4.69 -7.99
CA LYS A 16 -55.28 -5.63 -9.04
C LYS A 16 -55.57 -7.03 -8.47
N MET A 17 -54.90 -7.43 -7.39
CA MET A 17 -55.00 -8.80 -6.82
C MET A 17 -55.93 -8.92 -5.61
N GLN A 18 -56.49 -7.82 -5.10
CA GLN A 18 -57.36 -7.81 -3.91
C GLN A 18 -58.65 -8.66 -4.07
N HIS A 19 -59.10 -8.94 -5.31
CA HIS A 19 -60.37 -9.62 -5.58
C HIS A 19 -60.30 -11.15 -5.72
N ASN A 20 -59.12 -11.78 -5.60
CA ASN A 20 -59.00 -13.23 -5.72
C ASN A 20 -59.08 -13.90 -4.33
N SER A 21 -60.16 -14.62 -4.06
CA SER A 21 -60.39 -15.32 -2.78
C SER A 21 -59.27 -16.31 -2.45
N TYR A 22 -58.75 -17.03 -3.45
CA TYR A 22 -57.64 -17.98 -3.26
C TYR A 22 -56.33 -17.30 -2.86
N TYR A 23 -56.07 -16.10 -3.40
CA TYR A 23 -54.90 -15.31 -3.03
C TYR A 23 -54.96 -14.85 -1.58
N GLN A 24 -56.13 -14.38 -1.13
CA GLN A 24 -56.34 -13.98 0.26
C GLN A 24 -56.24 -15.17 1.23
N GLU A 25 -56.78 -16.33 0.85
CA GLU A 25 -56.69 -17.55 1.64
C GLU A 25 -55.24 -18.03 1.77
N CYS A 26 -54.47 -18.03 0.67
CA CYS A 26 -53.04 -18.36 0.70
C CYS A 26 -52.25 -17.39 1.59
N LEU A 27 -52.52 -16.08 1.51
CA LEU A 27 -51.90 -15.08 2.38
C LEU A 27 -52.27 -15.32 3.84
N PHE A 28 -53.52 -15.66 4.15
CA PHE A 28 -53.96 -15.95 5.51
C PHE A 28 -53.17 -17.12 6.12
N TYR A 29 -53.04 -18.24 5.38
CA TYR A 29 -52.25 -19.37 5.86
C TYR A 29 -50.76 -19.04 5.96
N LEU A 30 -50.21 -18.29 5.02
CA LEU A 30 -48.80 -17.88 5.05
C LEU A 30 -48.48 -16.95 6.22
N HIS A 31 -49.36 -16.00 6.56
CA HIS A 31 -49.15 -15.10 7.70
C HIS A 31 -49.29 -15.80 9.06
N ASN A 32 -50.14 -16.83 9.14
CA ASN A 32 -50.37 -17.56 10.39
C ASN A 32 -49.37 -18.70 10.63
N TYR A 33 -48.89 -19.35 9.57
CA TYR A 33 -48.10 -20.58 9.68
C TYR A 33 -46.81 -20.58 8.85
N GLY A 34 -46.62 -19.61 7.96
CA GLY A 34 -45.47 -19.53 7.06
C GLY A 34 -44.25 -18.85 7.68
N THR A 35 -43.09 -19.09 7.09
CA THR A 35 -41.87 -18.33 7.42
C THR A 35 -41.87 -16.98 6.71
N ASN A 36 -41.13 -16.00 7.25
CA ASN A 36 -40.98 -14.69 6.60
C ASN A 36 -40.44 -14.81 5.16
N LEU A 37 -39.55 -15.77 4.89
CA LEU A 37 -39.04 -16.05 3.56
C LEU A 37 -40.14 -16.58 2.62
N ALA A 38 -41.04 -17.44 3.10
CA ALA A 38 -42.14 -17.98 2.31
C ALA A 38 -43.15 -16.88 1.93
N ILE A 39 -43.47 -15.99 2.88
CA ILE A 39 -44.34 -14.83 2.67
C ILE A 39 -43.73 -13.89 1.61
N ILE A 40 -42.45 -13.54 1.76
CA ILE A 40 -41.74 -12.66 0.81
C ILE A 40 -41.65 -13.29 -0.59
N SER A 41 -41.32 -14.59 -0.66
CA SER A 41 -41.26 -15.32 -1.93
C SER A 41 -42.64 -15.41 -2.59
N PHE A 42 -43.71 -15.50 -1.80
CA PHE A 42 -45.07 -15.45 -2.31
C PHE A 42 -45.39 -14.09 -2.92
N TYR A 43 -45.07 -12.99 -2.24
CA TYR A 43 -45.28 -11.65 -2.78
C TYR A 43 -44.51 -11.41 -4.08
N LEU A 44 -43.24 -11.82 -4.16
CA LEU A 44 -42.44 -11.64 -5.38
C LEU A 44 -42.92 -12.46 -6.57
N ARG A 45 -43.45 -13.67 -6.35
CA ARG A 45 -44.07 -14.47 -7.42
C ARG A 45 -45.29 -13.77 -8.03
N HIS A 46 -45.93 -12.88 -7.28
CA HIS A 46 -47.10 -12.10 -7.73
C HIS A 46 -46.75 -10.66 -8.11
N ASP A 47 -45.46 -10.35 -8.30
CA ASP A 47 -44.94 -9.00 -8.65
C ASP A 47 -45.24 -7.91 -7.60
N CYS A 48 -45.56 -8.32 -6.36
CA CYS A 48 -45.85 -7.45 -5.22
C CYS A 48 -44.57 -7.13 -4.42
N MET A 49 -43.55 -6.56 -5.07
CA MET A 49 -42.26 -6.28 -4.44
C MET A 49 -42.36 -5.22 -3.33
N ARG A 50 -43.24 -4.24 -3.47
CA ARG A 50 -43.47 -3.20 -2.45
C ARG A 50 -43.98 -3.83 -1.14
N GLU A 51 -44.95 -4.72 -1.24
CA GLU A 51 -45.55 -5.42 -0.10
C GLU A 51 -44.54 -6.34 0.59
N ALA A 52 -43.69 -7.02 -0.20
CA ALA A 52 -42.59 -7.82 0.36
C ALA A 52 -41.61 -6.98 1.19
N LEU A 53 -41.27 -5.78 0.70
CA LEU A 53 -40.39 -4.83 1.38
C LEU A 53 -41.00 -4.27 2.67
N LEU A 54 -42.29 -3.92 2.64
CA LEU A 54 -43.02 -3.45 3.82
C LEU A 54 -43.15 -4.55 4.88
N HIS A 55 -43.44 -5.79 4.48
CA HIS A 55 -43.48 -6.93 5.40
C HIS A 55 -42.13 -7.15 6.07
N LEU A 56 -41.05 -7.05 5.30
CA LEU A 56 -39.68 -7.20 5.79
C LEU A 56 -39.33 -6.16 6.86
N LEU A 57 -39.68 -4.88 6.65
CA LEU A 57 -39.48 -3.82 7.64
C LEU A 57 -40.36 -4.00 8.88
N ASN A 58 -41.66 -4.25 8.70
CA ASN A 58 -42.62 -4.35 9.80
C ASN A 58 -42.35 -5.53 10.75
N LYS A 59 -41.78 -6.62 10.22
CA LYS A 59 -41.43 -7.81 11.00
C LYS A 59 -39.97 -7.83 11.46
N GLU A 60 -39.20 -6.79 11.14
CA GLU A 60 -37.75 -6.72 11.42
C GLU A 60 -37.03 -8.02 11.03
N SER A 61 -37.31 -8.52 9.82
CA SER A 61 -36.82 -9.81 9.36
C SER A 61 -35.27 -9.82 9.27
N PRO A 62 -34.60 -10.96 9.48
CA PRO A 62 -33.15 -11.01 9.42
C PRO A 62 -32.63 -10.70 8.00
N PRO A 63 -31.40 -10.19 7.85
CA PRO A 63 -30.87 -9.78 6.56
C PRO A 63 -30.81 -10.89 5.52
N ASP A 64 -30.60 -12.14 5.94
CA ASP A 64 -30.55 -13.29 5.03
C ASP A 64 -31.87 -13.47 4.27
N VAL A 65 -33.00 -13.15 4.90
CA VAL A 65 -34.32 -13.20 4.26
C VAL A 65 -34.45 -12.14 3.17
N PHE A 66 -33.89 -10.94 3.37
CA PHE A 66 -33.80 -9.93 2.31
C PHE A 66 -32.92 -10.42 1.15
N ILE A 67 -31.77 -11.02 1.46
CA ILE A 67 -30.82 -11.47 0.45
C ILE A 67 -31.40 -12.59 -0.41
N GLU A 68 -31.86 -13.65 0.23
CA GLU A 68 -32.41 -14.83 -0.46
C GLU A 68 -33.76 -14.55 -1.10
N GLY A 69 -34.63 -13.85 -0.36
CA GLY A 69 -36.00 -13.59 -0.77
C GLY A 69 -36.09 -12.52 -1.85
N ILE A 70 -35.43 -11.37 -1.68
CA ILE A 70 -35.66 -10.19 -2.53
C ILE A 70 -34.47 -9.88 -3.42
N PHE A 71 -33.29 -9.71 -2.83
CA PHE A 71 -32.13 -9.18 -3.54
C PHE A 71 -31.63 -10.13 -4.62
N ILE A 72 -31.45 -11.42 -4.30
CA ILE A 72 -30.97 -12.44 -5.25
C ILE A 72 -31.90 -12.59 -6.46
N PRO A 73 -33.22 -12.79 -6.27
CA PRO A 73 -34.13 -12.82 -7.40
C PRO A 73 -34.10 -11.54 -8.24
N SER A 74 -34.03 -10.37 -7.60
CA SER A 74 -34.07 -9.08 -8.30
C SER A 74 -32.88 -8.85 -9.23
N TYR A 75 -31.64 -9.13 -8.80
CA TYR A 75 -30.49 -8.96 -9.70
C TYR A 75 -30.38 -10.09 -10.73
N LYS A 76 -30.88 -11.30 -10.45
CA LYS A 76 -30.93 -12.39 -11.44
C LYS A 76 -31.96 -12.14 -12.54
N SER A 77 -33.07 -11.50 -12.21
CA SER A 77 -34.13 -11.18 -13.17
C SER A 77 -33.95 -9.81 -13.84
N GLY A 78 -32.84 -9.09 -13.57
CA GLY A 78 -32.61 -7.75 -14.10
C GLY A 78 -33.55 -6.66 -13.55
N LYS A 79 -34.24 -6.91 -12.43
CA LYS A 79 -35.19 -5.98 -11.78
C LYS A 79 -34.53 -5.14 -10.66
N LEU A 80 -33.21 -5.03 -10.64
CA LEU A 80 -32.48 -4.33 -9.57
C LEU A 80 -32.85 -2.84 -9.49
N HIS A 81 -32.99 -2.17 -10.64
CA HIS A 81 -33.38 -0.76 -10.66
C HIS A 81 -34.81 -0.54 -10.13
N THR A 82 -35.73 -1.47 -10.38
CA THR A 82 -37.08 -1.44 -9.80
C THR A 82 -37.03 -1.56 -8.28
N LEU A 83 -36.18 -2.45 -7.76
CA LEU A 83 -35.94 -2.59 -6.33
C LEU A 83 -35.39 -1.28 -5.74
N GLU A 84 -34.35 -0.70 -6.33
CA GLU A 84 -33.74 0.57 -5.91
C GLU A 84 -34.77 1.71 -5.82
N ASN A 85 -35.59 1.88 -6.87
CA ASN A 85 -36.64 2.90 -6.89
C ASN A 85 -37.69 2.67 -5.79
N LEU A 86 -38.06 1.43 -5.51
CA LEU A 86 -38.98 1.10 -4.40
C LEU A 86 -38.37 1.38 -3.04
N LEU A 87 -37.08 1.06 -2.84
CA LEU A 87 -36.37 1.36 -1.59
C LEU A 87 -36.34 2.87 -1.32
N GLU A 88 -36.02 3.69 -2.33
CA GLU A 88 -36.05 5.17 -2.24
C GLU A 88 -37.46 5.73 -2.04
N THR A 89 -38.48 5.11 -2.66
CA THR A 89 -39.87 5.54 -2.48
C THR A 89 -40.36 5.29 -1.04
N ILE A 90 -39.95 4.17 -0.43
CA ILE A 90 -40.36 3.81 0.93
C ILE A 90 -39.55 4.61 1.98
N ASP A 91 -38.23 4.72 1.79
CA ASP A 91 -37.35 5.49 2.67
C ASP A 91 -36.33 6.26 1.81
N PRO A 92 -36.58 7.56 1.52
CA PRO A 92 -35.66 8.40 0.75
C PRO A 92 -34.27 8.56 1.37
N GLY A 93 -34.14 8.32 2.68
CA GLY A 93 -32.86 8.37 3.40
C GLY A 93 -32.10 7.05 3.39
N LEU A 94 -32.76 5.95 3.03
CA LEU A 94 -32.25 4.57 3.06
C LEU A 94 -31.78 4.06 4.44
N GLU A 95 -32.12 4.74 5.54
CA GLU A 95 -31.65 4.37 6.89
C GLU A 95 -32.22 3.02 7.31
N SER A 96 -33.53 2.82 7.07
CA SER A 96 -34.26 1.59 7.40
C SER A 96 -33.71 0.39 6.61
N TRP A 97 -33.09 0.66 5.46
CA TRP A 97 -32.49 -0.33 4.58
C TRP A 97 -31.02 -0.63 4.89
N GLY A 98 -30.37 0.13 5.77
CA GLY A 98 -28.92 0.10 5.97
C GLY A 98 -28.35 -1.28 6.27
N VAL A 99 -28.97 -2.04 7.16
CA VAL A 99 -28.51 -3.40 7.53
C VAL A 99 -28.61 -4.36 6.34
N TYR A 100 -29.70 -4.29 5.58
CA TYR A 100 -29.97 -5.12 4.41
C TYR A 100 -29.05 -4.78 3.24
N LEU A 101 -28.82 -3.50 2.98
CA LEU A 101 -27.92 -3.02 1.93
C LEU A 101 -26.46 -3.37 2.22
N ILE A 102 -26.03 -3.32 3.49
CA ILE A 102 -24.71 -3.82 3.90
C ILE A 102 -24.61 -5.33 3.68
N ALA A 103 -25.65 -6.09 4.03
CA ALA A 103 -25.67 -7.53 3.78
C ALA A 103 -25.59 -7.84 2.27
N ALA A 104 -26.25 -7.05 1.42
CA ALA A 104 -26.19 -7.17 -0.02
C ALA A 104 -24.78 -6.89 -0.56
N CYS A 105 -24.14 -5.83 -0.08
CA CYS A 105 -22.73 -5.54 -0.40
C CYS A 105 -21.82 -6.74 -0.03
N LYS A 106 -21.98 -7.30 1.17
CA LYS A 106 -21.19 -8.47 1.62
C LYS A 106 -21.43 -9.70 0.74
N HIS A 107 -22.69 -9.97 0.38
CA HIS A 107 -23.05 -11.08 -0.50
C HIS A 107 -22.39 -10.96 -1.87
N LEU A 108 -22.48 -9.78 -2.51
CA LEU A 108 -21.85 -9.52 -3.80
C LEU A 108 -20.33 -9.63 -3.74
N GLN A 109 -19.72 -9.14 -2.67
CA GLN A 109 -18.28 -9.27 -2.46
C GLN A 109 -17.84 -10.73 -2.34
N LYS A 110 -18.61 -11.58 -1.63
CA LYS A 110 -18.35 -13.03 -1.50
C LYS A 110 -18.51 -13.77 -2.82
N LYS A 111 -19.40 -13.31 -3.70
CA LYS A 111 -19.65 -13.89 -5.03
C LYS A 111 -18.75 -13.33 -6.13
N ASN A 112 -17.90 -12.36 -5.83
CA ASN A 112 -17.07 -11.63 -6.79
C ASN A 112 -17.84 -10.83 -7.86
N TYR A 113 -19.06 -10.36 -7.55
CA TYR A 113 -19.87 -9.55 -8.47
C TYR A 113 -19.63 -8.05 -8.27
N TYR A 114 -18.45 -7.58 -8.67
CA TYR A 114 -17.98 -6.22 -8.37
C TYR A 114 -18.70 -5.11 -9.14
N HIS A 115 -19.19 -5.37 -10.36
CA HIS A 115 -19.95 -4.38 -11.14
C HIS A 115 -21.28 -4.04 -10.45
N ILE A 116 -22.05 -5.06 -10.08
CA ILE A 116 -23.30 -4.89 -9.32
C ILE A 116 -23.00 -4.27 -7.94
N LEU A 117 -21.89 -4.66 -7.30
CA LEU A 117 -21.48 -4.07 -6.03
C LEU A 117 -21.21 -2.57 -6.15
N TYR A 118 -20.54 -2.15 -7.22
CA TYR A 118 -20.24 -0.76 -7.47
C TYR A 118 -21.52 0.05 -7.72
N GLU A 119 -22.44 -0.46 -8.55
CA GLU A 119 -23.75 0.17 -8.79
C GLU A 119 -24.54 0.35 -7.48
N LEU A 120 -24.61 -0.71 -6.66
CA LEU A 120 -25.28 -0.67 -5.37
C LEU A 120 -24.63 0.37 -4.42
N GLN A 121 -23.30 0.46 -4.40
CA GLN A 121 -22.58 1.45 -3.58
C GLN A 121 -22.85 2.88 -4.05
N GLN A 122 -22.99 3.11 -5.35
CA GLN A 122 -23.38 4.41 -5.91
C GLN A 122 -24.82 4.77 -5.52
N PHE A 123 -25.76 3.83 -5.64
CA PHE A 123 -27.14 3.99 -5.19
C PHE A 123 -27.21 4.37 -3.71
N MET A 124 -26.46 3.65 -2.87
CA MET A 124 -26.33 3.92 -1.43
C MET A 124 -25.64 5.26 -1.10
N LYS A 125 -25.05 5.93 -2.10
CA LYS A 125 -24.18 7.10 -1.95
C LYS A 125 -23.03 6.85 -0.98
N ASP A 126 -22.54 5.61 -0.91
CA ASP A 126 -21.39 5.22 -0.10
C ASP A 126 -20.10 5.44 -0.90
N GLN A 127 -19.65 6.69 -0.91
CA GLN A 127 -18.50 7.14 -1.69
C GLN A 127 -17.21 6.38 -1.34
N VAL A 128 -17.00 6.06 -0.06
CA VAL A 128 -15.77 5.38 0.38
C VAL A 128 -15.76 3.93 -0.10
N ARG A 129 -16.86 3.18 0.04
CA ARG A 129 -16.93 1.81 -0.49
C ARG A 129 -16.84 1.80 -2.03
N ALA A 130 -17.52 2.73 -2.71
CA ALA A 130 -17.45 2.89 -4.16
C ALA A 130 -16.01 3.14 -4.65
N ALA A 131 -15.28 4.02 -3.95
CA ALA A 131 -13.86 4.27 -4.21
C ALA A 131 -13.01 3.00 -4.05
N MET A 132 -13.21 2.22 -2.98
CA MET A 132 -12.48 0.96 -2.77
C MET A 132 -12.75 -0.08 -3.88
N THR A 133 -13.99 -0.16 -4.36
CA THR A 133 -14.33 -1.04 -5.50
C THR A 133 -13.69 -0.57 -6.80
N CYS A 134 -13.60 0.75 -7.05
CA CYS A 134 -12.86 1.30 -8.19
C CYS A 134 -11.35 0.99 -8.13
N ILE A 135 -10.73 1.03 -6.94
CA ILE A 135 -9.33 0.59 -6.77
C ILE A 135 -9.17 -0.87 -7.18
N ARG A 136 -10.13 -1.73 -6.81
CA ARG A 136 -10.12 -3.13 -7.24
C ARG A 136 -10.21 -3.26 -8.76
N PHE A 137 -11.10 -2.55 -9.45
CA PHE A 137 -11.17 -2.59 -10.92
C PHE A 137 -9.88 -2.15 -11.60
N PHE A 138 -9.13 -1.26 -10.95
CA PHE A 138 -7.81 -0.86 -11.43
C PHE A 138 -6.80 -2.01 -11.28
N THR A 139 -6.72 -2.66 -10.11
CA THR A 139 -5.67 -3.66 -9.81
C THR A 139 -5.99 -5.09 -10.27
N GLU A 140 -7.27 -5.43 -10.49
CA GLU A 140 -7.72 -6.82 -10.67
C GLU A 140 -7.11 -7.49 -11.90
N LYS A 141 -6.27 -8.53 -11.69
CA LYS A 141 -5.65 -9.33 -12.77
C LYS A 141 -4.86 -8.51 -13.81
N ALA A 142 -4.35 -7.34 -13.44
CA ALA A 142 -3.49 -6.58 -14.34
C ALA A 142 -2.12 -7.28 -14.50
N LYS A 143 -1.67 -7.44 -15.75
CA LYS A 143 -0.41 -8.14 -16.09
C LYS A 143 0.74 -7.20 -16.50
N SER A 144 0.44 -5.95 -16.85
CA SER A 144 1.46 -4.95 -17.20
C SER A 144 1.05 -3.54 -16.75
N TYR A 145 2.02 -2.61 -16.69
CA TYR A 145 1.70 -1.19 -16.46
C TYR A 145 0.96 -0.57 -17.65
N THR A 146 1.08 -1.15 -18.85
CA THR A 146 0.24 -0.82 -20.01
C THR A 146 -1.25 -1.07 -19.76
N GLU A 147 -1.62 -2.25 -19.24
CA GLU A 147 -3.03 -2.53 -18.89
C GLU A 147 -3.52 -1.62 -17.75
N LEU A 148 -2.68 -1.38 -16.73
CA LEU A 148 -3.01 -0.44 -15.65
C LEU A 148 -3.25 0.97 -16.20
N LYS A 149 -2.48 1.40 -17.20
CA LYS A 149 -2.63 2.70 -17.83
C LYS A 149 -3.97 2.84 -18.55
N GLU A 150 -4.43 1.80 -19.25
CA GLU A 150 -5.76 1.79 -19.89
C GLU A 150 -6.90 1.85 -18.86
N ARG A 151 -6.68 1.24 -17.69
CA ARG A 151 -7.61 1.22 -16.55
C ARG A 151 -7.55 2.49 -15.69
N GLN A 152 -6.72 3.47 -16.04
CA GLN A 152 -6.54 4.71 -15.27
C GLN A 152 -7.85 5.48 -15.03
N LYS A 153 -8.85 5.31 -15.91
CA LYS A 153 -10.21 5.85 -15.71
C LYS A 153 -10.81 5.49 -14.35
N TRP A 154 -10.48 4.32 -13.80
CA TRP A 154 -10.95 3.90 -12.48
C TRP A 154 -10.32 4.73 -11.36
N LEU A 155 -9.03 5.07 -11.46
CA LEU A 155 -8.36 5.96 -10.49
C LEU A 155 -8.93 7.38 -10.50
N LEU A 156 -9.34 7.87 -11.67
CA LEU A 156 -10.07 9.13 -11.75
C LEU A 156 -11.40 9.07 -10.98
N LYS A 157 -12.18 8.00 -11.17
CA LYS A 157 -13.41 7.77 -10.41
C LYS A 157 -13.16 7.66 -8.90
N VAL A 158 -12.07 7.00 -8.46
CA VAL A 158 -11.69 6.95 -7.04
C VAL A 158 -11.54 8.38 -6.49
N LYS A 159 -10.77 9.22 -7.21
CA LYS A 159 -10.55 10.61 -6.80
C LYS A 159 -11.87 11.39 -6.74
N ASP A 160 -12.76 11.22 -7.70
CA ASP A 160 -14.05 11.90 -7.74
C ASP A 160 -14.91 11.51 -6.53
N HIS A 161 -15.04 10.21 -6.25
CA HIS A 161 -15.76 9.72 -5.07
C HIS A 161 -15.18 10.27 -3.75
N LEU A 162 -13.85 10.23 -3.58
CA LEU A 162 -13.20 10.72 -2.37
C LEU A 162 -13.33 12.24 -2.21
N LYS A 163 -13.31 13.00 -3.32
CA LYS A 163 -13.56 14.45 -3.29
C LYS A 163 -15.00 14.78 -2.92
N VAL A 164 -15.97 14.07 -3.48
CA VAL A 164 -17.39 14.22 -3.10
C VAL A 164 -17.57 13.92 -1.61
N TYR A 165 -16.99 12.83 -1.12
CA TYR A 165 -17.01 12.49 0.31
C TYR A 165 -16.42 13.61 1.19
N LEU A 166 -15.26 14.16 0.81
CA LEU A 166 -14.62 15.22 1.58
C LEU A 166 -15.48 16.49 1.62
N GLN A 167 -16.12 16.85 0.51
CA GLN A 167 -17.08 17.96 0.44
C GLN A 167 -18.30 17.71 1.33
N GLU A 168 -18.84 16.50 1.34
CA GLU A 168 -19.96 16.12 2.22
C GLU A 168 -19.58 16.23 3.70
N VAL A 169 -18.42 15.71 4.10
CA VAL A 169 -17.90 15.78 5.48
C VAL A 169 -17.67 17.24 5.91
N SER A 170 -17.13 18.07 5.01
CA SER A 170 -16.86 19.49 5.31
C SER A 170 -18.14 20.30 5.50
N ARG A 171 -19.20 19.99 4.73
CA ARG A 171 -20.50 20.67 4.79
C ARG A 171 -21.37 20.24 5.98
N SER A 172 -21.09 19.08 6.57
CA SER A 172 -21.89 18.50 7.65
C SER A 172 -21.40 18.90 9.06
N SER A 173 -20.31 19.66 9.17
CA SER A 173 -19.78 20.16 10.46
C SER A 173 -20.69 21.20 11.14
N GLY A 174 -21.62 21.84 10.42
CA GLY A 174 -22.47 22.93 10.93
C GLY A 174 -23.98 22.69 10.98
N ARG A 175 -24.50 21.58 10.43
CA ARG A 175 -25.95 21.26 10.45
C ARG A 175 -26.15 19.79 10.80
N LYS A 176 -27.01 19.51 11.78
CA LYS A 176 -27.57 18.17 12.09
C LYS A 176 -28.34 17.64 10.87
N LYS A 177 -27.63 17.15 9.85
CA LYS A 177 -28.22 16.31 8.81
C LYS A 177 -28.17 14.87 9.32
N VAL A 178 -29.27 14.15 9.12
CA VAL A 178 -29.36 12.70 9.32
C VAL A 178 -28.24 12.07 8.50
N ALA A 179 -27.14 11.73 9.16
CA ALA A 179 -25.98 11.15 8.52
C ALA A 179 -26.20 9.65 8.47
N CYS A 180 -26.32 9.10 7.26
CA CYS A 180 -26.49 7.67 7.04
C CYS A 180 -25.48 6.84 7.82
N SER A 181 -25.96 6.21 8.88
CA SER A 181 -25.13 5.49 9.86
C SER A 181 -24.43 4.28 9.21
N PHE A 182 -25.06 3.71 8.19
CA PHE A 182 -24.59 2.52 7.48
C PHE A 182 -23.48 2.81 6.45
N ARG A 183 -23.30 4.07 6.03
CA ARG A 183 -22.26 4.45 5.07
C ARG A 183 -20.89 4.37 5.73
N LYS A 184 -19.90 3.88 4.98
CA LYS A 184 -18.53 3.79 5.50
C LYS A 184 -17.97 5.18 5.75
N LYS A 185 -17.56 5.43 6.99
CA LYS A 185 -16.90 6.68 7.40
C LYS A 185 -15.39 6.51 7.39
N MET A 186 -14.72 7.60 7.11
CA MET A 186 -13.28 7.76 7.13
C MET A 186 -12.94 9.20 7.52
N SER A 187 -11.82 9.39 8.21
CA SER A 187 -11.40 10.72 8.64
C SER A 187 -10.98 11.57 7.43
N ALA A 188 -11.18 12.88 7.49
CA ALA A 188 -10.72 13.80 6.44
C ALA A 188 -9.21 13.65 6.10
N PRO A 189 -8.27 13.55 7.08
CA PRO A 189 -6.86 13.36 6.74
C PRO A 189 -6.59 12.00 6.08
N ASP A 190 -7.29 10.93 6.45
CA ASP A 190 -7.12 9.63 5.78
C ASP A 190 -7.64 9.67 4.34
N VAL A 191 -8.76 10.36 4.08
CA VAL A 191 -9.27 10.60 2.71
C VAL A 191 -8.24 11.35 1.88
N SER A 192 -7.65 12.42 2.42
CA SER A 192 -6.60 13.17 1.73
C SER A 192 -5.38 12.29 1.45
N ARG A 193 -4.94 11.45 2.41
CA ARG A 193 -3.84 10.49 2.20
C ARG A 193 -4.16 9.50 1.07
N HIS A 194 -5.39 9.00 1.02
CA HIS A 194 -5.83 8.11 -0.06
C HIS A 194 -5.86 8.81 -1.42
N ILE A 195 -6.30 10.07 -1.50
CA ILE A 195 -6.24 10.86 -2.74
C ILE A 195 -4.79 11.01 -3.20
N ASN A 196 -3.87 11.38 -2.30
CA ASN A 196 -2.45 11.51 -2.62
C ASN A 196 -1.85 10.18 -3.11
N THR A 197 -2.21 9.07 -2.46
CA THR A 197 -1.79 7.72 -2.89
C THR A 197 -2.29 7.39 -4.31
N VAL A 198 -3.52 7.75 -4.63
CA VAL A 198 -4.10 7.54 -5.97
C VAL A 198 -3.36 8.38 -7.01
N GLU A 199 -3.05 9.63 -6.70
CA GLU A 199 -2.30 10.53 -7.60
C GLU A 199 -0.87 10.03 -7.83
N LEU A 200 -0.19 9.60 -6.76
CA LEU A 200 1.13 8.98 -6.84
C LEU A 200 1.09 7.69 -7.67
N GLN A 201 0.08 6.82 -7.48
CA GLN A 201 -0.08 5.63 -8.31
C GLN A 201 -0.33 5.98 -9.78
N MET A 202 -1.09 7.02 -10.08
CA MET A 202 -1.31 7.48 -11.47
C MET A 202 0.00 7.94 -12.11
N GLU A 203 0.86 8.60 -11.35
CA GLU A 203 2.19 9.04 -11.77
C GLU A 203 3.13 7.86 -12.01
N VAL A 204 3.25 6.95 -11.05
CA VAL A 204 4.01 5.68 -11.17
C VAL A 204 3.58 4.90 -12.40
N THR A 205 2.27 4.72 -12.59
CA THR A 205 1.72 3.98 -13.73
C THR A 205 2.07 4.66 -15.05
N LYS A 206 2.03 6.00 -15.10
CA LYS A 206 2.40 6.78 -16.30
C LYS A 206 3.89 6.69 -16.59
N PHE A 207 4.73 6.70 -15.56
CA PHE A 207 6.19 6.57 -15.67
C PHE A 207 6.57 5.19 -16.18
N LEU A 208 6.16 4.13 -15.48
CA LEU A 208 6.51 2.75 -15.83
C LEU A 208 5.93 2.33 -17.18
N HIS A 209 4.75 2.81 -17.56
CA HIS A 209 4.21 2.62 -18.92
C HIS A 209 5.09 3.22 -20.01
N ARG A 210 5.73 4.38 -19.76
CA ARG A 210 6.67 4.99 -20.71
C ARG A 210 7.94 4.15 -20.81
N CYS A 211 8.44 3.65 -19.68
CA CYS A 211 9.60 2.76 -19.63
C CYS A 211 9.36 1.44 -20.39
N GLU A 212 8.22 0.78 -20.15
CA GLU A 212 7.82 -0.45 -20.86
C GLU A 212 7.79 -0.25 -22.39
N LYS A 213 7.28 0.91 -22.84
CA LYS A 213 7.25 1.26 -24.27
C LYS A 213 8.61 1.55 -24.89
N SER A 214 9.56 2.04 -24.10
CA SER A 214 10.90 2.41 -24.57
C SER A 214 11.92 1.27 -24.48
N GLY A 215 11.60 0.19 -23.76
CA GLY A 215 12.38 -1.04 -23.74
C GLY A 215 12.52 -1.63 -22.33
N SER A 216 11.67 -2.60 -22.01
CA SER A 216 11.87 -3.63 -20.98
C SER A 216 10.66 -4.58 -21.02
N LEU A 217 10.81 -5.74 -21.67
CA LEU A 217 9.79 -6.79 -21.69
C LEU A 217 9.95 -7.67 -20.44
N SER A 218 9.54 -7.14 -19.29
CA SER A 218 9.34 -7.95 -18.09
C SER A 218 7.88 -8.40 -18.03
N VAL A 219 7.51 -9.37 -18.86
CA VAL A 219 6.26 -10.13 -18.69
C VAL A 219 6.51 -11.19 -17.62
N GLY A 220 6.26 -10.84 -16.37
CA GLY A 220 6.18 -11.82 -15.28
C GLY A 220 4.74 -12.31 -15.15
N ASP A 221 4.55 -13.61 -14.89
CA ASP A 221 3.24 -14.22 -14.59
C ASP A 221 2.63 -13.76 -13.25
N LEU A 222 3.34 -12.90 -12.51
CA LEU A 222 2.93 -12.35 -11.23
C LEU A 222 2.08 -11.06 -11.42
N PRO A 223 1.13 -10.79 -10.51
CA PRO A 223 0.35 -9.55 -10.56
C PRO A 223 1.27 -8.34 -10.45
N VAL A 224 1.00 -7.32 -11.26
CA VAL A 224 1.81 -6.10 -11.29
C VAL A 224 1.80 -5.42 -9.93
N PRO A 225 2.96 -5.06 -9.36
CA PRO A 225 3.02 -4.42 -8.05
C PRO A 225 2.40 -3.01 -8.11
N THR A 226 1.61 -2.66 -7.10
CA THR A 226 0.96 -1.35 -6.99
C THR A 226 1.04 -0.82 -5.56
N LEU A 227 0.90 0.50 -5.40
CA LEU A 227 0.90 1.18 -4.11
C LEU A 227 -0.30 0.86 -3.22
N PHE A 228 -1.34 0.22 -3.78
CA PHE A 228 -2.50 -0.26 -3.04
C PHE A 228 -2.28 -1.62 -2.36
N GLY A 229 -1.12 -2.23 -2.58
CA GLY A 229 -0.74 -3.51 -1.99
C GLY A 229 -0.18 -3.42 -0.57
N ASN A 230 0.43 -4.52 -0.13
CA ASN A 230 1.18 -4.58 1.13
C ASN A 230 2.50 -3.81 1.02
N ASN A 231 3.23 -3.67 2.14
CA ASN A 231 4.51 -2.95 2.14
C ASN A 231 5.54 -3.58 1.21
N GLN A 232 5.52 -4.90 1.04
CA GLN A 232 6.38 -5.60 0.08
C GLN A 232 6.13 -5.17 -1.37
N MET A 233 4.85 -5.09 -1.80
CA MET A 233 4.50 -4.58 -3.12
C MET A 233 4.92 -3.12 -3.30
N LYS A 234 4.80 -2.28 -2.26
CA LYS A 234 5.25 -0.88 -2.32
C LYS A 234 6.77 -0.76 -2.48
N ILE A 235 7.53 -1.61 -1.78
CA ILE A 235 8.98 -1.74 -1.95
C ILE A 235 9.31 -2.13 -3.39
N GLU A 236 8.61 -3.12 -3.94
CA GLU A 236 8.80 -3.57 -5.33
C GLU A 236 8.49 -2.47 -6.34
N VAL A 237 7.43 -1.68 -6.13
CA VAL A 237 7.16 -0.49 -6.96
C VAL A 237 8.31 0.52 -6.86
N ALA A 238 8.77 0.85 -5.66
CA ALA A 238 9.86 1.82 -5.48
C ALA A 238 11.15 1.35 -6.18
N CYS A 239 11.55 0.09 -6.00
CA CYS A 239 12.69 -0.49 -6.69
C CYS A 239 12.51 -0.46 -8.21
N LYS A 240 11.33 -0.86 -8.71
CA LYS A 240 11.06 -0.92 -10.15
C LYS A 240 11.08 0.49 -10.79
N VAL A 241 10.55 1.49 -10.11
CA VAL A 241 10.61 2.90 -10.56
C VAL A 241 12.05 3.40 -10.65
N MET A 242 12.93 3.04 -9.71
CA MET A 242 14.34 3.43 -9.77
C MET A 242 15.12 2.73 -10.89
N LEU A 243 14.80 1.46 -11.17
CA LEU A 243 15.58 0.62 -12.10
C LEU A 243 15.13 0.70 -13.57
N GLU A 244 13.85 0.98 -13.83
CA GLU A 244 13.30 0.98 -15.20
C GLU A 244 13.37 2.36 -15.88
N GLY A 245 13.82 3.40 -15.17
CA GLY A 245 14.09 4.72 -15.76
C GLY A 245 15.25 4.66 -16.75
N LYS A 246 15.38 5.67 -17.62
CA LYS A 246 16.57 5.79 -18.48
C LYS A 246 17.82 5.99 -17.63
N ASN A 247 17.67 6.83 -16.61
CA ASN A 247 18.64 7.11 -15.56
C ASN A 247 17.92 7.02 -14.21
N ILE A 248 18.65 6.75 -13.13
CA ILE A 248 18.07 6.69 -11.78
C ILE A 248 17.42 8.02 -11.36
N GLU A 249 17.99 9.15 -11.77
CA GLU A 249 17.46 10.49 -11.46
C GLU A 249 15.99 10.67 -11.88
N GLU A 250 15.57 10.10 -13.02
CA GLU A 250 14.18 10.24 -13.52
C GLU A 250 13.16 9.53 -12.61
N GLY A 251 13.55 8.38 -12.04
CA GLY A 251 12.71 7.58 -11.15
C GLY A 251 12.87 7.94 -9.67
N PHE A 252 14.01 8.53 -9.29
CA PHE A 252 14.37 8.76 -7.89
C PHE A 252 13.35 9.63 -7.17
N GLY A 253 12.90 10.73 -7.77
CA GLY A 253 11.92 11.63 -7.14
C GLY A 253 10.58 10.96 -6.85
N ILE A 254 10.11 10.08 -7.74
CA ILE A 254 8.87 9.32 -7.55
C ILE A 254 9.08 8.28 -6.45
N ALA A 255 10.18 7.53 -6.50
CA ALA A 255 10.51 6.52 -5.51
C ALA A 255 10.68 7.13 -4.11
N PHE A 256 11.39 8.25 -4.00
CA PHE A 256 11.57 8.99 -2.75
C PHE A 256 10.24 9.42 -2.11
N ARG A 257 9.29 9.91 -2.92
CA ARG A 257 7.94 10.22 -2.44
C ARG A 257 7.20 8.97 -1.92
N ILE A 258 7.34 7.83 -2.60
CA ILE A 258 6.79 6.55 -2.11
C ILE A 258 7.41 6.19 -0.75
N LEU A 259 8.72 6.32 -0.61
CA LEU A 259 9.43 6.01 0.64
C LEU A 259 8.92 6.87 1.80
N GLN A 260 8.80 8.18 1.58
CA GLN A 260 8.33 9.13 2.59
C GLN A 260 6.85 8.94 2.94
N ASP A 261 5.97 8.86 1.92
CA ASP A 261 4.52 8.80 2.13
C ASP A 261 4.09 7.53 2.89
N PHE A 262 4.84 6.43 2.70
CA PHE A 262 4.55 5.14 3.34
C PHE A 262 5.47 4.79 4.52
N GLN A 263 6.42 5.67 4.87
CA GLN A 263 7.38 5.45 5.96
C GLN A 263 8.10 4.10 5.84
N LEU A 264 8.61 3.80 4.64
CA LEU A 264 9.33 2.56 4.37
C LEU A 264 10.79 2.67 4.81
N ASP A 265 11.44 1.53 5.03
CA ASP A 265 12.87 1.46 5.33
C ASP A 265 13.69 1.86 4.10
N VAL A 266 14.14 3.12 4.12
CA VAL A 266 14.88 3.78 3.05
C VAL A 266 16.19 3.05 2.76
N ALA A 267 16.95 2.71 3.81
CA ALA A 267 18.25 2.07 3.69
C ALA A 267 18.13 0.67 3.06
N ALA A 268 17.16 -0.14 3.50
CA ALA A 268 16.94 -1.46 2.94
C ALA A 268 16.58 -1.42 1.43
N ILE A 269 15.85 -0.40 1.00
CA ILE A 269 15.41 -0.24 -0.39
C ILE A 269 16.56 0.22 -1.28
N TYR A 270 17.33 1.21 -0.83
CA TYR A 270 18.54 1.64 -1.56
C TYR A 270 19.55 0.49 -1.68
N ASN A 271 19.79 -0.28 -0.61
CA ASN A 271 20.66 -1.45 -0.65
C ASN A 271 20.14 -2.53 -1.62
N LYS A 272 18.82 -2.72 -1.71
CA LYS A 272 18.22 -3.65 -2.67
C LYS A 272 18.40 -3.19 -4.12
N VAL A 273 18.20 -1.89 -4.38
CA VAL A 273 18.40 -1.30 -5.72
C VAL A 273 19.87 -1.36 -6.11
N ALA A 274 20.78 -1.01 -5.21
CA ALA A 274 22.21 -1.04 -5.44
C ALA A 274 22.72 -2.44 -5.78
N ARG A 275 22.33 -3.47 -5.03
CA ARG A 275 22.64 -4.87 -5.36
C ARG A 275 22.12 -5.29 -6.74
N GLN A 276 20.95 -4.81 -7.14
CA GLN A 276 20.41 -5.11 -8.47
C GLN A 276 21.20 -4.41 -9.59
N LEU A 277 21.70 -3.19 -9.35
CA LEU A 277 22.56 -2.47 -10.30
C LEU A 277 23.94 -3.11 -10.43
N VAL A 278 24.51 -3.62 -9.34
CA VAL A 278 25.76 -4.40 -9.36
C VAL A 278 25.61 -5.62 -10.27
N LYS A 279 24.51 -6.37 -10.15
CA LYS A 279 24.20 -7.51 -11.02
C LYS A 279 24.03 -7.15 -12.50
N GLN A 280 23.58 -5.93 -12.77
CA GLN A 280 23.47 -5.38 -14.13
C GLN A 280 24.79 -4.75 -14.63
N GLN A 281 25.83 -4.70 -13.80
CA GLN A 281 27.12 -4.04 -14.08
C GLN A 281 27.00 -2.54 -14.41
N ASN A 282 25.95 -1.88 -13.93
CA ASN A 282 25.66 -0.46 -14.19
C ASN A 282 26.21 0.44 -13.07
N TYR A 283 27.54 0.56 -12.98
CA TYR A 283 28.22 1.29 -11.89
C TYR A 283 28.04 2.82 -11.95
N SER A 284 27.85 3.39 -13.16
CA SER A 284 27.56 4.82 -13.32
C SER A 284 26.25 5.22 -12.63
N GLU A 285 25.25 4.35 -12.69
CA GLU A 285 23.95 4.57 -12.06
C GLU A 285 24.05 4.44 -10.54
N ILE A 286 24.88 3.53 -10.01
CA ILE A 286 25.14 3.45 -8.55
C ILE A 286 25.69 4.78 -8.04
N ARG A 287 26.63 5.40 -8.76
CA ARG A 287 27.15 6.74 -8.39
C ARG A 287 26.09 7.83 -8.46
N GLN A 288 25.22 7.79 -9.49
CA GLN A 288 24.08 8.71 -9.56
C GLN A 288 23.11 8.51 -8.39
N LEU A 289 22.81 7.26 -8.01
CA LEU A 289 21.98 6.95 -6.84
C LEU A 289 22.57 7.57 -5.57
N ILE A 290 23.87 7.38 -5.33
CA ILE A 290 24.57 7.97 -4.18
C ILE A 290 24.46 9.50 -4.20
N LYS A 291 24.67 10.12 -5.37
CA LYS A 291 24.51 11.57 -5.54
C LYS A 291 23.08 12.02 -5.23
N CYS A 292 22.06 11.33 -5.74
CA CYS A 292 20.65 11.62 -5.43
C CYS A 292 20.35 11.49 -3.93
N ILE A 293 20.91 10.48 -3.26
CA ILE A 293 20.76 10.29 -1.82
C ILE A 293 21.34 11.50 -1.07
N LYS A 294 22.55 11.94 -1.45
CA LYS A 294 23.20 13.12 -0.84
C LYS A 294 22.42 14.41 -1.07
N GLU A 295 21.88 14.61 -2.28
CA GLU A 295 21.09 15.79 -2.64
C GLU A 295 19.67 15.80 -2.02
N SER A 296 19.15 14.64 -1.62
CA SER A 296 17.79 14.51 -1.09
C SER A 296 17.58 15.18 0.27
N GLY A 297 18.66 15.45 1.03
CA GLY A 297 18.63 16.19 2.31
C GLY A 297 17.87 15.53 3.47
N ALA A 298 17.21 14.39 3.22
CA ALA A 298 16.44 13.63 4.20
C ALA A 298 17.03 12.24 4.50
N ALA A 299 18.09 11.85 3.79
CA ALA A 299 18.83 10.63 4.05
C ALA A 299 19.78 10.83 5.25
N ASP A 300 19.97 9.79 6.05
CA ASP A 300 21.00 9.82 7.08
C ASP A 300 22.37 9.94 6.43
N LYS A 301 23.31 10.61 7.11
CA LYS A 301 24.69 10.82 6.60
C LYS A 301 25.38 9.50 6.19
N ASN A 302 24.92 8.39 6.74
CA ASN A 302 25.48 7.06 6.51
C ASN A 302 24.72 6.26 5.44
N ASP A 303 23.59 6.71 4.91
CA ASP A 303 22.80 5.93 3.94
C ASP A 303 23.54 5.71 2.63
N GLY A 304 24.27 6.72 2.15
CA GLY A 304 25.15 6.59 0.98
C GLY A 304 26.28 5.59 1.22
N ASP A 305 26.90 5.63 2.40
CA ASP A 305 27.96 4.70 2.78
C ASP A 305 27.44 3.27 2.94
N ASN A 306 26.23 3.10 3.51
CA ASN A 306 25.58 1.80 3.68
C ASN A 306 25.27 1.16 2.33
N VAL A 307 24.86 1.96 1.34
CA VAL A 307 24.66 1.52 -0.04
C VAL A 307 25.96 0.99 -0.63
N ILE A 308 27.05 1.73 -0.46
CA ILE A 308 28.38 1.31 -0.93
C ILE A 308 28.80 0.01 -0.23
N LEU A 309 28.69 -0.07 1.10
CA LEU A 309 28.98 -1.28 1.87
C LEU A 309 28.15 -2.49 1.41
N SER A 310 26.89 -2.30 1.02
CA SER A 310 26.06 -3.37 0.48
C SER A 310 26.49 -3.82 -0.92
N CYS A 311 26.98 -2.91 -1.77
CA CYS A 311 27.60 -3.28 -3.05
C CYS A 311 28.86 -4.12 -2.83
N LEU A 312 29.63 -3.83 -1.78
CA LEU A 312 30.86 -4.54 -1.43
C LEU A 312 30.63 -5.96 -0.90
N GLU A 313 29.39 -6.37 -0.62
CA GLU A 313 29.09 -7.79 -0.30
C GLU A 313 29.28 -8.70 -1.52
N GLU A 314 29.14 -8.16 -2.75
CA GLU A 314 29.35 -8.88 -4.01
C GLU A 314 30.62 -8.36 -4.74
N PHE A 315 31.67 -7.99 -3.98
CA PHE A 315 32.88 -7.31 -4.50
C PHE A 315 33.66 -8.11 -5.57
N ASP A 316 33.58 -9.44 -5.56
CA ASP A 316 34.23 -10.31 -6.56
C ASP A 316 33.74 -10.05 -7.99
N SER A 317 32.53 -9.49 -8.13
CA SER A 317 31.92 -9.17 -9.43
C SER A 317 32.29 -7.78 -9.96
N ILE A 318 32.93 -6.94 -9.14
CA ILE A 318 33.18 -5.52 -9.44
C ILE A 318 34.62 -5.33 -9.95
N PRO A 319 34.84 -4.65 -11.10
CA PRO A 319 36.18 -4.29 -11.56
C PRO A 319 36.95 -3.46 -10.53
N ALA A 320 38.26 -3.71 -10.38
CA ALA A 320 39.07 -3.09 -9.32
C ALA A 320 39.11 -1.54 -9.36
N GLU A 321 39.00 -0.93 -10.55
CA GLU A 321 38.96 0.53 -10.74
C GLU A 321 37.61 1.13 -10.30
N GLU A 322 36.50 0.54 -10.72
CA GLU A 322 35.15 0.95 -10.31
C GLU A 322 34.93 0.76 -8.80
N LEU A 323 35.53 -0.29 -8.25
CA LEU A 323 35.55 -0.55 -6.80
C LEU A 323 36.24 0.57 -6.04
N ASP A 324 37.40 1.05 -6.50
CA ASP A 324 38.09 2.16 -5.85
C ASP A 324 37.30 3.47 -5.98
N ASN A 325 36.70 3.73 -7.13
CA ASN A 325 35.85 4.91 -7.33
C ASN A 325 34.67 4.92 -6.35
N LEU A 326 33.98 3.77 -6.20
CA LEU A 326 32.85 3.64 -5.27
C LEU A 326 33.26 3.83 -3.80
N ILE A 327 34.42 3.29 -3.38
CA ILE A 327 34.90 3.45 -2.00
C ILE A 327 35.34 4.91 -1.74
N GLN A 328 35.90 5.59 -2.75
CA GLN A 328 36.26 7.00 -2.62
C GLN A 328 35.04 7.92 -2.45
N ASP A 329 33.91 7.57 -3.05
CA ASP A 329 32.64 8.32 -2.96
C ASP A 329 31.95 8.27 -1.58
N MET A 330 32.45 7.44 -0.66
CA MET A 330 31.98 7.40 0.74
C MET A 330 32.28 8.72 1.46
N ASP A 331 31.51 9.05 2.49
CA ASP A 331 31.72 10.28 3.28
C ASP A 331 32.44 9.98 4.61
N ASN A 332 32.13 8.87 5.27
CA ASN A 332 32.76 8.51 6.54
C ASN A 332 34.10 7.77 6.33
N ASP A 333 35.18 8.35 6.85
CA ASP A 333 36.52 7.75 6.82
C ASP A 333 36.60 6.39 7.52
N GLU A 334 35.77 6.14 8.54
CA GLU A 334 35.72 4.84 9.22
C GLU A 334 35.10 3.76 8.32
N ASN A 335 34.00 4.10 7.63
CA ASN A 335 33.37 3.19 6.67
C ASN A 335 34.29 2.95 5.46
N LYS A 336 35.06 3.97 5.01
CA LYS A 336 36.10 3.81 3.98
C LYS A 336 37.17 2.81 4.38
N ILE A 337 37.69 2.92 5.60
CA ILE A 337 38.73 2.01 6.10
C ILE A 337 38.18 0.58 6.16
N GLN A 338 36.96 0.39 6.66
CA GLN A 338 36.30 -0.92 6.67
C GLN A 338 36.08 -1.47 5.26
N ALA A 339 35.68 -0.63 4.30
CA ALA A 339 35.52 -1.01 2.90
C ALA A 339 36.84 -1.46 2.26
N TYR A 340 37.93 -0.70 2.42
CA TYR A 340 39.25 -1.08 1.90
C TYR A 340 39.80 -2.35 2.56
N LEU A 341 39.54 -2.55 3.86
CA LEU A 341 39.89 -3.78 4.57
C LEU A 341 39.15 -4.99 4.00
N LYS A 342 37.84 -4.87 3.77
CA LYS A 342 37.02 -5.95 3.14
C LYS A 342 37.49 -6.29 1.73
N CYS A 343 37.95 -5.30 0.97
CA CYS A 343 38.44 -5.51 -0.41
C CYS A 343 39.92 -5.94 -0.48
N HIS A 344 40.57 -6.25 0.65
CA HIS A 344 41.99 -6.59 0.76
C HIS A 344 42.96 -5.52 0.20
N LYS A 345 42.54 -4.26 0.06
CA LYS A 345 43.39 -3.14 -0.39
C LYS A 345 44.06 -2.46 0.80
N LEU A 346 44.97 -3.19 1.44
CA LEU A 346 45.58 -2.83 2.73
C LEU A 346 46.41 -1.53 2.69
N ARG A 347 47.08 -1.24 1.56
CA ARG A 347 47.82 0.04 1.38
C ARG A 347 46.89 1.25 1.45
N SER A 348 45.74 1.21 0.77
CA SER A 348 44.75 2.29 0.77
C SER A 348 44.09 2.45 2.15
N ALA A 349 43.78 1.33 2.82
CA ALA A 349 43.29 1.34 4.20
C ALA A 349 44.27 2.02 5.17
N TYR A 350 45.57 1.73 5.04
CA TYR A 350 46.63 2.34 5.84
C TYR A 350 46.71 3.86 5.63
N LEU A 351 46.68 4.33 4.39
CA LEU A 351 46.79 5.76 4.07
C LEU A 351 45.67 6.62 4.68
N ILE A 352 44.47 6.07 4.83
CA ILE A 352 43.34 6.77 5.46
C ILE A 352 43.41 6.64 6.98
N SER A 353 43.81 5.47 7.49
CA SER A 353 43.92 5.21 8.93
C SER A 353 44.94 6.11 9.64
N VAL A 354 46.06 6.42 8.98
CA VAL A 354 47.10 7.30 9.56
C VAL A 354 46.63 8.77 9.68
N LYS A 355 45.63 9.18 8.91
CA LYS A 355 45.07 10.54 8.94
C LYS A 355 44.04 10.75 10.07
N GLN A 356 43.60 9.68 10.72
CA GLN A 356 42.65 9.71 11.84
C GLN A 356 43.31 10.22 13.14
N GLU A 357 42.50 10.50 14.17
CA GLU A 357 43.01 10.88 15.49
C GLU A 357 43.96 9.82 16.07
N ASN A 358 45.08 10.27 16.65
CA ASN A 358 46.25 9.45 17.01
C ASN A 358 45.89 8.17 17.84
N VAL A 359 44.92 8.25 18.76
CA VAL A 359 44.50 7.10 19.57
C VAL A 359 43.75 6.05 18.74
N ARG A 360 42.88 6.47 17.83
CA ARG A 360 42.10 5.57 16.95
C ARG A 360 42.95 5.07 15.78
N ALA A 361 43.82 5.91 15.25
CA ALA A 361 44.78 5.54 14.21
C ALA A 361 45.68 4.38 14.65
N VAL A 362 46.15 4.37 15.90
CA VAL A 362 46.95 3.26 16.45
C VAL A 362 46.18 1.94 16.47
N GLN A 363 44.90 1.94 16.84
CA GLN A 363 44.07 0.73 16.85
C GLN A 363 43.80 0.21 15.43
N LEU A 364 43.50 1.12 14.49
CA LEU A 364 43.22 0.78 13.10
C LEU A 364 44.47 0.26 12.37
N VAL A 365 45.63 0.88 12.59
CA VAL A 365 46.91 0.43 12.01
C VAL A 365 47.36 -0.91 12.59
N GLN A 366 47.08 -1.19 13.88
CA GLN A 366 47.29 -2.54 14.46
C GLN A 366 46.40 -3.59 13.78
N HIS A 367 45.13 -3.27 13.54
CA HIS A 367 44.21 -4.18 12.87
C HIS A 367 44.62 -4.43 11.40
N ILE A 368 45.04 -3.38 10.67
CA ILE A 368 45.58 -3.51 9.31
C ILE A 368 46.84 -4.38 9.29
N ARG A 369 47.73 -4.23 10.28
CA ARG A 369 48.94 -5.06 10.40
C ARG A 369 48.59 -6.54 10.57
N GLN A 370 47.63 -6.86 11.43
CA GLN A 370 47.19 -8.24 11.65
C GLN A 370 46.59 -8.85 10.37
N MET A 371 45.77 -8.09 9.65
CA MET A 371 45.22 -8.51 8.35
C MET A 371 46.31 -8.65 7.26
N ALA A 372 47.38 -7.86 7.32
CA ALA A 372 48.54 -7.99 6.42
C ALA A 372 49.39 -9.22 6.74
N GLU A 373 49.52 -9.59 8.02
CA GLU A 373 50.17 -10.82 8.48
C GLU A 373 49.40 -12.06 8.01
N ASP A 374 48.08 -12.07 8.17
CA ASP A 374 47.22 -13.18 7.76
C ASP A 374 47.13 -13.32 6.23
N GLY A 375 47.25 -12.19 5.50
CA GLY A 375 47.21 -12.13 4.03
C GLY A 375 48.58 -12.24 3.33
N GLY A 376 49.69 -12.23 4.07
CA GLY A 376 51.05 -12.33 3.53
C GLY A 376 51.59 -11.09 2.78
N ASP A 377 51.10 -9.89 3.09
CA ASP A 377 51.63 -8.63 2.51
C ASP A 377 52.73 -8.03 3.40
N ASP A 378 53.94 -8.57 3.27
CA ASP A 378 55.14 -8.20 4.05
C ASP A 378 55.45 -6.69 4.00
N VAL A 379 55.14 -6.04 2.87
CA VAL A 379 55.43 -4.61 2.67
C VAL A 379 54.51 -3.76 3.52
N VAL A 380 53.22 -4.06 3.55
CA VAL A 380 52.26 -3.32 4.38
C VAL A 380 52.48 -3.60 5.85
N GLN A 381 52.83 -4.84 6.21
CA GLN A 381 53.20 -5.19 7.58
C GLN A 381 54.42 -4.38 8.07
N ALA A 382 55.48 -4.28 7.26
CA ALA A 382 56.67 -3.52 7.60
C ALA A 382 56.37 -2.02 7.80
N ILE A 383 55.57 -1.43 6.90
CA ILE A 383 55.16 -0.03 6.97
C ILE A 383 54.32 0.24 8.24
N CYS A 384 53.34 -0.63 8.54
CA CYS A 384 52.51 -0.50 9.74
C CYS A 384 53.35 -0.66 11.03
N THR A 385 54.30 -1.59 11.05
CA THR A 385 55.19 -1.83 12.21
C THR A 385 56.10 -0.63 12.47
N GLN A 386 56.65 -0.06 11.39
CA GLN A 386 57.47 1.15 11.48
C GLN A 386 56.65 2.33 12.03
N TRP A 387 55.44 2.54 11.53
CA TRP A 387 54.58 3.63 12.00
C TRP A 387 54.17 3.47 13.47
N LEU A 388 53.79 2.25 13.88
CA LEU A 388 53.43 1.94 15.26
C LEU A 388 54.61 2.14 16.23
N SER A 389 55.85 1.89 15.81
CA SER A 389 57.04 2.11 16.64
C SER A 389 57.28 3.58 16.99
N VAL A 390 56.85 4.50 16.12
CA VAL A 390 57.00 5.96 16.29
C VAL A 390 55.86 6.54 17.12
N HIS A 391 54.64 6.00 16.98
CA HIS A 391 53.43 6.53 17.60
C HIS A 391 53.03 5.84 18.92
N HIS A 392 53.57 4.65 19.23
CA HIS A 392 53.51 4.07 20.59
C HIS A 392 54.48 4.80 21.52
N THR A 393 54.09 5.98 21.99
CA THR A 393 54.80 6.61 23.11
C THR A 393 54.37 5.96 24.42
N LYS A 394 55.37 5.38 25.09
CA LYS A 394 55.33 4.72 26.41
C LYS A 394 54.44 5.47 27.43
N PRO A 395 53.71 4.76 28.32
CA PRO A 395 53.05 5.39 29.45
C PRO A 395 54.09 6.15 30.28
N ARG A 396 53.82 7.43 30.57
CA ARG A 396 54.65 8.28 31.45
C ARG A 396 54.69 7.68 32.86
N SER A 397 55.69 6.84 33.14
CA SER A 397 56.06 6.42 34.48
C SER A 397 57.28 7.23 34.96
N TRP A 398 57.07 8.47 35.39
CA TRP A 398 58.07 9.22 36.16
C TRP A 398 57.36 10.16 37.13
N LEU A 399 57.11 9.68 38.35
CA LEU A 399 57.28 10.44 39.58
C LEU A 399 57.62 9.42 40.67
N THR A 400 58.89 9.00 40.66
CA THR A 400 59.56 8.42 41.82
C THR A 400 59.49 9.38 43.00
N GLN A 401 59.18 8.80 44.16
CA GLN A 401 59.27 9.40 45.48
C GLN A 401 60.51 10.30 45.64
N ASN A 402 60.32 11.49 46.21
CA ASN A 402 61.24 12.05 47.19
C ASN A 402 60.42 12.80 48.24
N SER A 403 60.10 12.08 49.31
CA SER A 403 59.72 12.64 50.60
C SER A 403 60.98 12.93 51.40
N LYS A 404 60.92 13.96 52.26
CA LYS A 404 61.95 14.52 53.18
C LYS A 404 62.75 15.67 52.55
N LYS A 405 62.85 16.84 53.16
CA LYS A 405 62.69 17.25 54.57
C LYS A 405 62.26 18.72 54.63
#